data_AF-A0A5A8UG57-F1
#
_entry.id   AF-A0A5A8UG57-F1
#
_cell.length_a   1.000
_cell.length_b   1.000
_cell.length_c   1.000
_cell.angle_alpha   90.00
_cell.angle_beta   90.00
_cell.angle_gamma   90.00
#
_symmetry.space_group_name_H-M   'P 1'
#
loop_
_entity.id
_entity.type
_entity.pdbx_description
1 polymer ?
#
loop_
_entity_poly.entity_id
_entity_poly.type
_entity_poly.pdbx_seq_one_letter_code
_entity_poly.pdbx_strand_id
1 'polypeptide(L)'
;MPDFQTLLIYAIPLIFAITVHEIAHGWVANLCGDGTAKMLGRLTLNPIKHIDPIGTIAVPAILYFTGSPFLFGWAKPVPINFNALKSPKQDMILVA
;
A
#
# COMPACT_ATOMS: atom_id res chain seq x y z
N MET A 1 -11.24 16.15 -15.52
CA MET A 1 -10.08 15.62 -14.79
C MET A 1 -9.56 16.67 -13.83
N PRO A 2 -9.06 16.30 -12.65
CA PRO A 2 -8.37 17.25 -11.78
C PRO A 2 -7.21 17.89 -12.53
N ASP A 3 -7.01 19.20 -12.36
CA ASP A 3 -5.83 19.86 -12.90
C ASP A 3 -4.56 19.38 -12.19
N PHE A 4 -3.40 19.73 -12.76
CA PHE A 4 -2.11 19.29 -12.25
C PHE A 4 -1.87 19.74 -10.80
N GLN A 5 -2.32 20.93 -10.42
CA GLN A 5 -2.20 21.44 -9.06
C GLN A 5 -3.00 20.59 -8.08
N THR A 6 -4.25 20.29 -8.41
CA THR A 6 -5.16 19.45 -7.62
C THR A 6 -4.58 18.05 -7.44
N LEU A 7 -3.98 17.49 -8.49
CA LEU A 7 -3.35 16.17 -8.44
C LEU A 7 -2.16 16.14 -7.46
N LEU A 8 -1.30 17.17 -7.46
CA LEU A 8 -0.19 17.27 -6.51
C LEU A 8 -0.66 17.45 -5.07
N ILE A 9 -1.75 18.22 -4.86
CA ILE A 9 -2.35 18.40 -3.53
C ILE A 9 -2.86 17.06 -2.98
N TYR A 10 -3.49 16.22 -3.80
CA TYR A 10 -3.97 14.91 -3.36
C TYR A 10 -2.86 13.86 -3.24
N ALA A 11 -1.76 13.99 -3.97
CA ALA A 11 -0.69 13.00 -3.96
C ALA A 11 -0.06 12.82 -2.57
N ILE A 12 0.21 13.91 -1.85
CA ILE A 12 0.85 13.86 -0.51
C ILE A 12 0.02 13.08 0.52
N PRO A 13 -1.24 13.46 0.81
CA PRO A 13 -2.07 12.72 1.77
C PRO A 13 -2.36 11.29 1.30
N LEU A 14 -2.50 11.05 0.00
CA LEU A 14 -2.71 9.71 -0.55
C LEU A 14 -1.51 8.79 -0.30
N ILE A 15 -0.29 9.24 -0.64
CA ILE A 15 0.94 8.47 -0.40
C ILE A 15 1.12 8.18 1.08
N PHE A 16 0.85 9.17 1.94
CA PHE A 16 0.90 9.00 3.39
C PHE A 16 -0.13 7.96 3.87
N ALA A 17 -1.39 8.10 3.47
CA ALA A 17 -2.47 7.20 3.86
C ALA A 17 -2.17 5.75 3.46
N ILE A 18 -1.74 5.53 2.22
CA ILE A 18 -1.38 4.19 1.72
C ILE A 18 -0.17 3.63 2.49
N THR A 19 0.86 4.44 2.73
CA THR A 19 2.04 4.00 3.49
C THR A 19 1.67 3.55 4.89
N VAL A 20 0.83 4.32 5.61
CA VAL A 20 0.39 3.96 6.96
C VAL A 20 -0.53 2.73 6.94
N HIS A 21 -1.43 2.62 5.97
CA HIS A 21 -2.32 1.47 5.78
C HIS A 21 -1.53 0.16 5.63
N GLU A 22 -0.53 0.15 4.73
CA GLU A 22 0.33 -1.01 4.50
C GLU A 22 1.17 -1.37 5.74
N ILE A 23 1.71 -0.37 6.45
CA ILE A 23 2.43 -0.61 7.70
C ILE A 23 1.50 -1.18 8.77
N ALA A 24 0.24 -0.74 8.83
CA ALA A 24 -0.73 -1.23 9.81
C ALA A 24 -0.98 -2.73 9.61
N HIS A 25 -1.21 -3.17 8.37
CA HIS A 25 -1.36 -4.60 8.05
C HIS A 25 -0.15 -5.41 8.51
N GLY A 26 1.06 -4.97 8.16
CA GLY A 26 2.29 -5.67 8.52
C GLY A 26 2.59 -5.62 10.03
N TRP A 27 2.20 -4.54 10.71
CA TRP A 27 2.35 -4.40 12.15
C TRP A 27 1.43 -5.36 12.89
N VAL A 28 0.15 -5.43 12.49
CA VAL A 28 -0.81 -6.37 13.06
C VAL A 28 -0.38 -7.80 12.77
N ALA A 29 0.07 -8.11 11.55
CA ALA A 29 0.60 -9.44 11.21
C ALA A 29 1.77 -9.83 12.14
N ASN A 30 2.69 -8.90 12.41
CA ASN A 30 3.80 -9.12 13.33
C ASN A 30 3.34 -9.38 14.79
N LEU A 31 2.26 -8.75 15.25
CA LEU A 31 1.66 -9.04 16.56
C LEU A 31 0.98 -10.43 16.60
N CYS A 32 0.35 -10.80 15.49
CA CYS A 32 -0.27 -12.11 15.27
C CYS A 32 0.74 -13.26 15.01
N GLY A 33 2.05 -12.97 14.97
CA GLY A 33 3.11 -13.98 14.86
C GLY A 33 3.88 -13.98 13.54
N ASP A 34 3.38 -13.29 12.52
CA ASP A 34 4.05 -13.19 11.22
C ASP A 34 5.02 -12.00 11.16
N GLY A 35 6.29 -12.29 11.43
CA GLY A 35 7.38 -11.30 11.32
C GLY A 35 7.86 -11.01 9.89
N THR A 36 7.24 -11.56 8.85
CA THR A 36 7.77 -11.51 7.46
C THR A 36 8.00 -10.10 6.96
N ALA A 37 6.99 -9.22 7.08
CA ALA A 37 7.12 -7.81 6.68
C ALA A 37 8.25 -7.09 7.43
N LYS A 38 8.43 -7.39 8.73
CA LYS A 38 9.50 -6.81 9.54
C LYS A 38 10.88 -7.26 9.07
N MET A 39 11.06 -8.57 8.86
CA MET A 39 12.34 -9.14 8.40
C MET A 39 12.75 -8.61 7.02
N LEU A 40 11.79 -8.37 6.13
CA LEU A 40 12.02 -7.82 4.79
C LEU A 40 12.19 -6.29 4.78
N GLY A 41 12.20 -5.65 5.95
CA GLY A 41 12.33 -4.19 6.07
C GLY A 41 11.13 -3.43 5.48
N ARG A 42 9.94 -4.05 5.46
CA ARG A 42 8.71 -3.50 4.91
C ARG A 42 7.89 -2.69 5.93
N LEU A 43 8.15 -2.86 7.23
CA LEU A 43 7.59 -2.01 8.28
C LEU A 43 8.35 -0.68 8.36
N THR A 44 8.12 0.19 7.39
CA THR A 44 8.83 1.47 7.26
C THR A 44 7.93 2.54 6.67
N LEU A 45 8.03 3.76 7.22
CA LEU A 45 7.37 4.96 6.72
C LEU A 45 8.00 5.52 5.43
N ASN A 46 9.02 4.85 4.89
CA ASN A 46 9.56 5.23 3.58
C ASN A 46 8.58 4.82 2.47
N PRO A 47 7.88 5.78 1.81
CA PRO A 47 6.85 5.47 0.83
C PRO A 47 7.40 4.75 -0.39
N ILE A 48 8.69 4.95 -0.72
CA ILE A 48 9.34 4.32 -1.88
C ILE A 48 9.26 2.79 -1.80
N LYS A 49 9.30 2.23 -0.59
CA LYS A 49 9.17 0.79 -0.41
C LYS A 49 7.79 0.32 -0.88
N HIS A 50 6.74 1.09 -0.68
CA HIS A 50 5.36 0.71 -0.98
C HIS A 50 4.92 1.07 -2.41
N ILE A 51 5.83 1.53 -3.27
CA ILE A 51 5.51 1.84 -4.67
C ILE A 51 5.56 0.57 -5.53
N ASP A 52 4.51 0.37 -6.32
CA ASP A 52 4.50 -0.51 -7.49
C ASP A 52 4.72 0.35 -8.74
N PRO A 53 5.80 0.18 -9.52
CA PRO A 53 6.05 0.99 -10.71
C PRO A 53 4.92 0.96 -11.74
N ILE A 54 4.18 -0.14 -11.83
CA ILE A 54 3.05 -0.29 -12.75
C ILE A 54 1.81 0.32 -12.10
N GLY A 55 1.44 -0.16 -10.92
CA GLY A 55 0.18 0.20 -10.25
C GLY A 55 0.13 1.63 -9.74
N THR A 56 1.25 2.14 -9.21
CA THR A 56 1.33 3.46 -8.58
C THR A 56 1.70 4.56 -9.58
N ILE A 57 2.41 4.24 -10.67
CA ILE A 57 2.92 5.25 -11.62
C ILE A 57 2.33 5.04 -13.02
N ALA A 58 2.59 3.90 -13.67
CA ALA A 58 2.24 3.73 -15.08
C ALA A 58 0.73 3.80 -15.33
N VAL A 59 -0.07 3.10 -14.52
CA VAL A 59 -1.54 3.08 -14.68
C VAL A 59 -2.16 4.47 -14.47
N PRO A 60 -1.91 5.18 -13.35
CA PRO A 60 -2.41 6.55 -13.20
C PRO A 60 -1.95 7.50 -14.31
N ALA A 61 -0.70 7.39 -14.77
CA ALA A 61 -0.18 8.23 -15.85
C ALA A 61 -0.91 7.99 -17.17
N ILE A 62 -1.11 6.72 -17.57
CA ILE A 62 -1.86 6.37 -18.77
C ILE A 62 -3.30 6.89 -18.68
N LEU A 63 -3.96 6.70 -17.53
CA LEU A 63 -5.31 7.22 -17.31
C LEU A 63 -5.36 8.74 -17.41
N TYR A 64 -4.34 9.43 -16.89
CA TYR A 64 -4.21 10.88 -16.98
C TYR A 64 -4.05 11.38 -18.43
N PHE A 65 -3.17 10.76 -19.22
CA PHE A 65 -2.92 11.21 -20.59
C PHE A 65 -4.00 10.79 -21.60
N THR A 66 -4.73 9.71 -21.33
CA THR A 66 -5.84 9.25 -22.19
C THR A 66 -7.16 9.97 -21.91
N GLY A 67 -7.21 10.88 -20.93
CA GLY A 67 -8.42 11.65 -20.65
C GLY A 67 -9.46 10.93 -19.80
N SER A 68 -9.08 9.86 -19.07
CA SER A 68 -10.01 9.06 -18.26
C SER A 68 -10.81 9.92 -17.25
N PRO A 69 -12.11 9.68 -17.08
CA PRO A 69 -12.89 10.43 -16.09
C PRO A 69 -12.47 10.13 -14.64
N PHE A 70 -11.74 9.03 -14.40
CA PHE A 70 -11.23 8.62 -13.09
C PHE A 70 -9.75 8.24 -13.14
N LEU A 71 -9.06 8.41 -12.01
CA LEU A 71 -7.71 7.91 -11.77
C LEU A 71 -7.79 6.71 -10.82
N PHE A 72 -7.02 5.67 -11.13
CA PHE A 72 -6.94 4.44 -10.35
C PHE A 72 -5.50 3.93 -10.33
N GLY A 73 -5.15 3.22 -9.27
CA GLY A 73 -3.84 2.60 -9.08
C GLY A 73 -3.80 1.78 -7.79
N TRP A 74 -2.71 1.07 -7.57
CA TRP A 74 -2.46 0.30 -6.34
C TRP A 74 -1.01 0.47 -5.89
N ALA A 75 -0.77 0.23 -4.60
CA ALA A 75 0.55 0.17 -4.02
C ALA A 75 1.09 -1.26 -4.01
N LYS A 76 2.40 -1.38 -3.76
CA LYS A 76 3.05 -2.67 -3.50
C LYS A 76 2.72 -3.10 -2.07
N PRO A 77 1.93 -4.16 -1.85
CA PRO A 77 1.45 -4.51 -0.52
C PRO A 77 2.56 -5.06 0.38
N VAL A 78 2.39 -4.99 1.70
CA VAL A 78 3.26 -5.72 2.62
C VAL A 78 3.04 -7.24 2.54
N PRO A 79 4.10 -8.04 2.56
CA PRO A 79 3.97 -9.49 2.50
C PRO A 79 3.45 -10.04 3.83
N ILE A 80 2.44 -10.91 3.76
CA ILE A 80 1.87 -11.64 4.89
C ILE A 80 2.05 -13.14 4.64
N ASN A 81 2.68 -13.83 5.58
CA ASN A 81 2.81 -15.28 5.61
C ASN A 81 1.72 -15.89 6.50
N PHE A 82 0.66 -16.36 5.86
CA PHE A 82 -0.50 -16.95 6.54
C PHE A 82 -0.12 -18.13 7.47
N ASN A 83 0.91 -18.91 7.11
CA ASN A 83 1.36 -20.06 7.91
C ASN A 83 2.14 -19.66 9.17
N ALA A 84 2.60 -18.41 9.26
CA ALA A 84 3.30 -17.88 10.43
C ALA A 84 2.35 -17.23 11.46
N LEU A 85 1.07 -17.05 11.11
CA LEU A 85 0.05 -16.52 12.02
C LEU A 85 -0.30 -17.56 13.09
N LYS A 86 -0.56 -17.11 14.33
CA LYS A 86 -0.93 -17.97 15.47
C LYS A 86 -2.28 -18.64 15.26
N SER A 87 -3.24 -17.94 14.68
CA SER A 87 -4.60 -18.38 14.39
C SER A 87 -5.03 -17.90 13.00
N PRO A 88 -4.53 -18.52 11.92
CA PRO A 88 -4.48 -17.90 10.59
C PRO A 88 -5.80 -17.33 10.07
N LYS A 89 -6.92 -18.05 10.23
CA LYS A 89 -8.24 -17.58 9.77
C LYS A 89 -8.74 -16.35 10.54
N GLN A 90 -8.50 -16.29 11.84
CA GLN A 90 -8.97 -15.20 12.71
C GLN A 90 -8.03 -14.00 12.60
N ASP A 91 -6.72 -14.26 12.64
CA ASP A 91 -5.69 -13.23 12.53
C ASP A 91 -5.76 -12.51 11.19
N MET A 92 -6.09 -13.21 10.10
CA MET A 92 -6.24 -12.57 8.79
C MET A 92 -7.38 -11.55 8.75
N ILE A 93 -8.42 -11.68 9.60
CA ILE A 93 -9.48 -10.67 9.71
C ILE A 93 -8.96 -9.39 10.38
N LEU A 94 -8.03 -9.52 11.32
CA LEU A 94 -7.39 -8.38 11.98
C LEU A 94 -6.35 -7.71 11.09
N VAL A 95 -5.67 -8.52 10.26
CA VAL A 95 -4.64 -8.07 9.34
C VAL A 95 -5.23 -7.45 8.07
N ALA A 96 -6.47 -7.78 7.66
CA ALA A 96 -7.08 -7.30 6.42
C ALA A 96 -7.60 -5.86 6.47
#